data_AF-A0A955D2E6-F1
#
_entry.id   AF-A0A955D2E6-F1
#
_cell.length_a   1.000
_cell.length_b   1.000
_cell.length_c   1.000
_cell.angle_alpha   90.00
_cell.angle_beta   90.00
_cell.angle_gamma   90.00
#
_symmetry.space_group_name_H-M   'P 1'
#
loop_
_entity.id
_entity.type
_entity.pdbx_description
1 polymer ?
#
loop_
_entity_poly.entity_id
_entity_poly.type
_entity_poly.pdbx_seq_one_letter_code
_entity_poly.pdbx_strand_id
1 'polypeptide(L)'
;MRRAKLIAVRPWNLRRIALHAVEVAVNPVVLIDKRPVSDLTERGPVTRRGLRRCIDFEVRDDADPILGFHDHPSQMWVADRFAHVAKHCAEQGWLKIEGDPSQQADAMD
;
A
#
# COMPACT_ATOMS: atom_id res chain seq x y z
N MET A 1 -13.27 -14.27 9.76
CA MET A 1 -12.83 -13.13 8.92
C MET A 1 -12.85 -13.57 7.47
N ARG A 2 -13.61 -12.90 6.59
CA ARG A 2 -13.43 -13.11 5.14
C ARG A 2 -12.07 -12.52 4.77
N ARG A 3 -11.23 -13.28 4.06
CA ARG A 3 -9.98 -12.76 3.48
C ARG A 3 -10.38 -11.57 2.60
N ALA A 4 -9.90 -10.36 2.92
CA ALA A 4 -10.12 -9.21 2.06
C ALA A 4 -9.50 -9.52 0.70
N LYS A 5 -10.24 -9.31 -0.39
CA LYS A 5 -9.68 -9.40 -1.74
C LYS A 5 -8.63 -8.31 -1.88
N LEU A 6 -7.46 -8.64 -2.43
CA LEU A 6 -6.33 -7.73 -2.60
C LEU A 6 -6.06 -7.52 -4.09
N ILE A 7 -5.77 -6.29 -4.46
CA ILE A 7 -5.34 -5.89 -5.80
C ILE A 7 -3.82 -5.73 -5.73
N ALA A 8 -3.09 -6.55 -6.48
CA ALA A 8 -1.63 -6.40 -6.60
C ALA A 8 -1.29 -5.13 -7.37
N VAL A 9 -0.29 -4.39 -6.90
CA VAL A 9 0.17 -3.17 -7.54
C VAL A 9 1.69 -3.08 -7.50
N ARG A 10 2.27 -2.51 -8.57
CA ARG A 10 3.71 -2.18 -8.63
C ARG A 10 3.91 -0.70 -8.39
N PRO A 11 4.52 -0.28 -7.26
CA PRO A 11 4.68 1.13 -6.96
C PRO A 11 5.96 1.72 -7.58
N TRP A 12 5.83 2.94 -8.12
CA TRP A 12 6.96 3.79 -8.53
C TRP A 12 7.18 4.95 -7.56
N ASN A 13 6.12 5.42 -6.90
CA ASN A 13 6.15 6.54 -5.95
C ASN A 13 5.47 6.21 -4.61
N LEU A 14 6.14 5.37 -3.81
CA LEU A 14 5.66 4.88 -2.51
C LEU A 14 5.17 5.99 -1.57
N ARG A 15 5.87 7.13 -1.51
CA ARG A 15 5.49 8.21 -0.59
C ARG A 15 4.17 8.86 -1.01
N ARG A 16 3.99 9.17 -2.30
CA ARG A 16 2.73 9.77 -2.77
C ARG A 16 1.56 8.82 -2.61
N ILE A 17 1.76 7.53 -2.88
CA ILE A 17 0.75 6.49 -2.66
C ILE A 17 0.34 6.43 -1.18
N ALA A 18 1.32 6.39 -0.28
CA ALA A 18 1.08 6.36 1.17
C ALA A 18 0.28 7.58 1.65
N LEU A 19 0.69 8.79 1.25
CA LEU A 19 0.01 10.01 1.65
C LEU A 19 -1.42 10.08 1.11
N HIS A 20 -1.64 9.66 -0.14
CA HIS A 20 -2.98 9.64 -0.71
C HIS A 20 -3.90 8.66 0.04
N ALA A 21 -3.41 7.48 0.44
CA ALA A 21 -4.19 6.56 1.26
C ALA A 21 -4.51 7.14 2.65
N VAL A 22 -3.59 7.91 3.24
CA VAL A 22 -3.83 8.63 4.51
C VAL A 22 -4.91 9.70 4.33
N GLU A 23 -4.91 10.43 3.22
CA GLU A 23 -5.92 11.46 2.90
C GLU A 23 -7.33 10.87 2.70
N VAL A 24 -7.41 9.62 2.22
CA VAL A 24 -8.69 8.91 1.99
C VAL A 24 -9.25 8.30 3.28
N ALA A 25 -8.40 7.96 4.24
CA ALA A 25 -8.82 7.34 5.50
C ALA A 25 -9.58 8.34 6.40
N VAL A 26 -10.60 7.86 7.11
CA VAL A 26 -11.28 8.67 8.14
C VAL A 26 -10.43 8.75 9.41
N ASN A 27 -9.90 7.61 9.85
CA ASN A 27 -9.04 7.44 11.02
C ASN A 27 -7.71 6.79 10.59
N PRO A 28 -6.78 7.53 9.97
CA PRO A 28 -5.57 6.96 9.41
C PRO A 28 -4.65 6.37 10.48
N VAL A 29 -4.22 5.13 10.27
CA VAL A 29 -3.13 4.49 11.02
C VAL A 29 -2.04 4.06 10.04
N VAL A 30 -0.83 4.60 10.21
CA VAL A 30 0.33 4.21 9.40
C VAL A 30 1.25 3.34 10.24
N LEU A 31 1.59 2.16 9.71
CA LEU A 31 2.50 1.21 10.33
C LEU A 31 3.77 1.07 9.50
N ILE A 32 4.94 1.17 10.13
CA ILE A 32 6.23 0.77 9.57
C ILE A 32 6.82 -0.28 10.48
N ASP A 33 7.18 -1.44 9.92
CA ASP A 33 7.68 -2.60 10.66
C ASP A 33 6.80 -2.93 11.88
N LYS A 34 5.47 -2.91 11.62
CA LYS A 34 4.39 -3.17 12.59
C LYS A 34 4.28 -2.15 13.74
N ARG A 35 4.98 -1.01 13.65
CA ARG A 35 4.93 0.06 14.66
C ARG A 35 4.19 1.28 14.11
N PRO A 36 3.26 1.86 14.89
CA PRO A 36 2.57 3.07 14.48
C PRO A 36 3.55 4.23 14.34
N VAL A 37 3.38 5.01 13.27
CA VAL A 37 4.13 6.24 13.02
C VAL A 37 3.16 7.39 12.79
N SER A 38 3.41 8.53 13.44
CA SER A 38 2.60 9.74 13.32
C SER A 38 3.31 10.86 12.56
N ASP A 39 4.64 10.81 12.45
CA ASP A 39 5.41 11.79 11.68
C ASP A 39 5.45 11.41 10.19
N LEU A 40 4.56 12.04 9.40
CA LEU A 40 4.49 11.86 7.94
C LEU A 40 5.23 12.97 7.16
N THR A 41 5.94 13.85 7.88
CA THR A 41 6.72 14.93 7.27
C THR A 41 7.91 14.37 6.49
N GLU A 42 8.64 15.22 5.78
CA GLU A 42 9.85 14.81 5.05
C GLU A 42 11.00 14.37 5.96
N ARG A 43 10.93 14.67 7.26
CA ARG A 43 11.91 14.22 8.28
C ARG A 43 11.51 12.91 8.94
N GLY A 44 10.24 12.52 8.80
CA GLY A 44 9.70 11.30 9.37
C GLY A 44 10.11 10.03 8.61
N PRO A 45 9.66 8.85 9.07
CA PRO A 45 10.00 7.57 8.46
C PRO A 45 9.29 7.32 7.12
N VAL A 46 8.19 8.01 6.83
CA VAL A 46 7.40 7.87 5.59
C VAL A 46 8.01 8.69 4.45
N THR A 47 9.23 8.34 4.08
CA THR A 47 9.95 8.90 2.92
C THR A 47 10.17 7.83 1.86
N ARG A 48 10.51 8.23 0.63
CA ARG A 48 10.86 7.27 -0.43
C ARG A 48 12.00 6.33 0.00
N ARG A 49 12.99 6.85 0.74
CA ARG A 49 14.12 6.07 1.25
C ARG A 49 13.72 5.18 2.42
N GLY A 50 12.91 5.69 3.35
CA GLY A 50 12.41 4.92 4.49
C GLY A 50 11.57 3.73 4.04
N LEU A 51 10.56 3.97 3.21
CA LEU A 51 9.66 2.94 2.69
C LEU A 51 10.35 1.91 1.79
N ARG A 52 11.48 2.24 1.17
CA ARG A 52 12.28 1.27 0.40
C ARG A 52 13.10 0.32 1.27
N ARG A 53 13.24 0.62 2.56
CA ARG A 53 14.14 -0.08 3.49
C ARG A 53 13.40 -0.83 4.59
N CYS A 54 12.13 -0.51 4.85
CA CYS A 54 11.33 -1.27 5.79
C CYS A 54 10.89 -2.60 5.18
N ILE A 55 10.60 -3.55 6.07
CA ILE A 55 10.14 -4.89 5.73
C ILE A 55 8.62 -4.87 5.58
N ASP A 56 7.94 -4.24 6.53
CA ASP A 56 6.48 -4.13 6.54
C ASP A 56 6.05 -2.66 6.48
N PHE A 57 5.02 -2.40 5.68
CA PHE A 57 4.38 -1.10 5.63
C PHE A 57 2.89 -1.26 5.41
N GLU A 58 2.08 -0.55 6.18
CA GLU A 58 0.64 -0.50 5.96
C GLU A 58 0.08 0.90 6.23
N VAL A 59 -0.92 1.28 5.43
CA VAL A 59 -1.85 2.36 5.74
C VAL A 59 -3.22 1.73 5.98
N ARG A 60 -3.85 2.07 7.11
CA ARG A 60 -5.15 1.57 7.53
C ARG A 60 -6.11 2.71 7.83
N ASP A 61 -7.39 2.41 7.77
CA ASP A 61 -8.48 3.20 8.35
C ASP A 61 -8.97 2.45 9.60
N ASP A 62 -8.62 2.95 10.78
CA ASP A 62 -8.67 2.19 12.05
C ASP A 62 -7.96 0.83 11.92
N ALA A 63 -8.72 -0.26 11.94
CA ALA A 63 -8.23 -1.63 11.85
C ALA A 63 -8.24 -2.18 10.42
N ASP A 64 -8.88 -1.47 9.49
CA ASP A 64 -9.10 -1.95 8.13
C ASP A 64 -7.93 -1.54 7.22
N PRO A 65 -7.22 -2.50 6.59
CA PRO A 65 -6.13 -2.17 5.69
C PRO A 65 -6.62 -1.49 4.40
N ILE A 66 -5.97 -0.38 4.04
CA ILE A 66 -6.15 0.30 2.76
C ILE A 66 -5.16 -0.27 1.75
N LEU A 67 -3.87 -0.19 2.09
CA LEU A 67 -2.77 -0.66 1.27
C LEU A 67 -1.56 -1.00 2.12
N GLY A 68 -0.62 -1.72 1.54
CA GLY A 68 0.62 -2.05 2.21
C GLY A 68 1.46 -3.03 1.43
N PHE A 69 2.55 -3.47 2.04
CA PHE A 69 3.34 -4.61 1.60
C PHE A 69 3.88 -5.34 2.83
N HIS A 70 4.12 -6.63 2.64
CA HIS A 70 4.91 -7.47 3.53
C HIS A 70 6.17 -7.89 2.77
N ASP A 71 7.30 -7.96 3.46
CA ASP A 71 8.64 -8.27 2.95
C ASP A 71 9.30 -7.23 2.02
N HIS A 72 8.60 -6.76 0.97
CA HIS A 72 9.22 -5.84 0.00
C HIS A 72 8.21 -4.92 -0.71
N PRO A 73 8.57 -3.66 -1.00
CA PRO A 73 7.69 -2.72 -1.70
C PRO A 73 7.16 -3.16 -3.07
N SER A 74 7.82 -4.10 -3.74
CA SER A 74 7.34 -4.64 -5.01
C SER A 74 6.13 -5.57 -4.86
N GLN A 75 5.86 -6.04 -3.64
CA GLN A 75 4.70 -6.88 -3.30
C GLN A 75 3.54 -6.04 -2.76
N MET A 76 3.49 -4.76 -3.14
CA MET A 76 2.46 -3.86 -2.65
C MET A 76 1.08 -4.29 -3.14
N TRP A 77 0.10 -4.12 -2.26
CA TRP A 77 -1.29 -4.42 -2.53
C TRP A 77 -2.18 -3.28 -2.06
N VAL A 78 -3.38 -3.21 -2.63
CA VAL A 78 -4.48 -2.35 -2.19
C VAL A 78 -5.67 -3.25 -1.90
N ALA A 79 -6.35 -3.07 -0.77
CA ALA A 79 -7.56 -3.83 -0.50
C ALA A 79 -8.67 -3.45 -1.50
N ASP A 80 -9.42 -4.43 -1.99
CA ASP A 80 -10.40 -4.27 -3.09
C ASP A 80 -11.48 -3.21 -2.79
N ARG A 81 -11.92 -3.09 -1.53
CA ARG A 81 -12.84 -2.02 -1.08
C ARG A 81 -12.27 -0.60 -1.30
N PHE A 82 -10.95 -0.48 -1.43
CA PHE A 82 -10.21 0.74 -1.75
C PHE A 82 -9.67 0.74 -3.18
N ALA A 83 -10.28 -0.02 -4.12
CA ALA A 83 -9.88 -0.04 -5.53
C ALA A 83 -9.80 1.35 -6.18
N HIS A 84 -10.57 2.33 -5.68
CA HIS A 84 -10.50 3.72 -6.13
C HIS A 84 -9.14 4.37 -5.83
N VAL A 85 -8.47 4.01 -4.73
CA VAL A 85 -7.11 4.47 -4.39
C VAL A 85 -6.11 3.95 -5.42
N ALA A 86 -6.21 2.66 -5.77
CA ALA A 86 -5.36 2.05 -6.79
C ALA A 86 -5.54 2.72 -8.16
N LYS A 87 -6.80 2.96 -8.57
CA LYS A 87 -7.13 3.64 -9.83
C LYS A 87 -6.57 5.06 -9.87
N HIS A 88 -6.82 5.86 -8.84
CA HIS A 88 -6.30 7.22 -8.75
C HIS A 88 -4.77 7.22 -8.85
N CYS A 89 -4.08 6.39 -8.07
CA CYS A 89 -2.62 6.31 -8.09
C CYS A 89 -2.07 5.83 -9.44
N ALA A 90 -2.79 4.97 -10.16
CA ALA A 90 -2.42 4.55 -11.51
C ALA A 90 -2.57 5.69 -12.52
N GLU A 91 -3.66 6.45 -12.47
CA GLU A 91 -3.90 7.63 -13.32
C GLU A 91 -2.84 8.72 -13.11
N GLN A 92 -2.33 8.88 -11.88
CA GLN A 92 -1.21 9.78 -11.57
C GLN A 92 0.17 9.23 -12.00
N GLY A 93 0.23 8.00 -12.51
CA GLY A 93 1.49 7.33 -12.86
C GLY A 93 2.36 6.97 -11.65
N TRP A 94 1.78 6.84 -10.45
CA TRP A 94 2.52 6.51 -9.23
C TRP A 94 2.68 5.02 -9.01
N LEU A 95 1.78 4.21 -9.58
CA LEU A 95 1.84 2.76 -9.57
C LEU A 95 1.29 2.18 -10.87
N LYS A 96 1.49 0.88 -11.07
CA LYS A 96 0.78 0.06 -12.05
C LYS A 96 -0.11 -0.94 -11.31
N ILE A 97 -1.37 -1.06 -11.71
CA ILE A 97 -2.22 -2.16 -11.26
C ILE A 97 -1.76 -3.44 -11.97
N GLU A 98 -1.44 -4.46 -11.20
CA GLU A 98 -1.15 -5.79 -11.72
C GLU A 98 -2.45 -6.59 -11.72
N GLY A 99 -2.67 -7.41 -12.75
CA GLY A 99 -3.83 -8.29 -12.81
C GLY A 99 -3.91 -9.18 -11.55
N ASP A 100 -5.10 -9.74 -11.29
CA ASP A 100 -5.44 -10.44 -10.05
C ASP A 100 -4.28 -11.35 -9.57
N PRO A 101 -3.67 -11.11 -8.39
CA PRO A 101 -2.52 -11.90 -7.92
C PRO A 101 -2.85 -13.40 -7.79
N SER A 102 -4.13 -13.77 -7.72
CA SER A 102 -4.56 -15.17 -7.76
C SER A 102 -4.33 -15.87 -9.11
N GLN A 103 -3.98 -15.17 -10.19
CA GLN A 103 -3.70 -15.77 -11.51
C GLN A 103 -2.21 -15.98 -11.81
N GLN A 104 -1.30 -15.56 -10.92
CA GLN A 104 0.15 -15.84 -11.08
C GLN A 104 0.55 -17.25 -10.60
N ALA A 105 -0.34 -17.98 -9.94
CA ALA A 105 -0.10 -19.37 -9.53
C ALA A 105 -0.41 -20.41 -10.63
N ASP A 106 -1.15 -20.04 -11.68
CA ASP A 106 -1.61 -20.96 -12.75
C ASP A 106 -0.74 -20.89 -14.03
N ALA A 107 0.37 -20.16 -14.01
CA ALA A 107 1.26 -19.98 -15.17
C ALA A 107 2.59 -20.75 -15.04
N MET A 108 2.66 -21.72 -14.13
CA MET A 108 3.77 -22.68 -14.01
C MET A 108 3.21 -24.10 -13.96
N ASP A 109 2.58 -24.52 -15.06
CA ASP A 109 2.35 -25.92 -15.43
C ASP A 109 2.70 -26.11 -16.92
#